data_AF-A0AAE1R1H5-F1
#
_entry.id   AF-A0AAE1R1H5-F1
#
_cell.length_a   1.000
_cell.length_b   1.000
_cell.length_c   1.000
_cell.angle_alpha   90.00
_cell.angle_beta   90.00
_cell.angle_gamma   90.00
#
_symmetry.space_group_name_H-M   'P 1'
#
loop_
_entity.id
_entity.type
_entity.pdbx_description
1 polymer ?
#
loop_
_entity_poly.entity_id
_entity_poly.type
_entity_poly.pdbx_seq_one_letter_code
_entity_poly.pdbx_strand_id
1 'polypeptide(L)'
;MYYICKPSTQEWKLLPNPNTSYKTVKVALVVLKSNPLRFKIIRLSKGDPPHSRYLGPGNYLCEIFNSETNAWRQANIISLYENVSFVVNCLPVNASGLLYLLTTNNQVLVLNYNGEEAYP
;
A
#
# COMPACT_ATOMS: atom_id res chain seq x y z
N MET A 1 1.29 -0.59 -13.51
CA MET A 1 1.25 -2.03 -13.85
C MET A 1 2.01 -2.80 -12.79
N TYR A 2 1.48 -3.94 -12.33
CA TYR A 2 2.11 -4.76 -11.29
C TYR A 2 2.45 -6.15 -11.84
N TYR A 3 3.64 -6.64 -11.48
CA TYR A 3 4.09 -7.99 -11.79
C TYR A 3 4.62 -8.66 -10.54
N ILE A 4 4.44 -9.98 -10.45
CA ILE A 4 5.18 -10.79 -9.51
C ILE A 4 6.17 -11.67 -10.27
N CYS A 5 7.42 -11.65 -9.80
CA CYS A 5 8.47 -12.54 -10.27
C CYS A 5 8.66 -13.68 -9.27
N LYS A 6 8.85 -14.89 -9.78
CA LYS A 6 9.43 -16.00 -9.01
C LYS A 6 10.88 -16.18 -9.48
N PRO A 7 11.87 -15.64 -8.76
CA PRO A 7 13.26 -15.59 -9.26
C PRO A 7 13.85 -16.97 -9.53
N SER A 8 13.48 -17.98 -8.75
CA SER A 8 13.98 -19.35 -8.88
C SER A 8 13.51 -20.06 -10.14
N THR A 9 12.37 -19.66 -10.72
CA THR A 9 11.84 -20.23 -11.98
C THR A 9 11.86 -19.24 -13.14
N GLN A 10 12.26 -17.99 -12.90
CA GLN A 10 12.21 -16.89 -13.86
C GLN A 10 10.81 -16.63 -14.43
N GLU A 11 9.78 -17.10 -13.73
CA GLU A 11 8.39 -16.89 -14.13
C GLU A 11 7.93 -15.50 -13.71
N TRP A 12 7.22 -14.84 -14.61
CA TRP A 12 6.59 -13.55 -14.39
C TRP A 12 5.10 -13.69 -14.57
N LYS A 13 4.32 -13.15 -13.63
CA LYS A 13 2.87 -13.10 -13.74
C LYS A 13 2.41 -11.66 -13.63
N LEU A 14 1.63 -11.23 -14.63
CA LEU A 14 0.92 -9.97 -14.59
C LEU A 14 -0.15 -10.03 -13.51
N LEU A 15 -0.16 -9.03 -12.63
CA LEU A 15 -1.23 -8.85 -11.65
C LEU A 15 -2.28 -7.89 -12.23
N PRO A 16 -3.56 -8.01 -11.82
CA PRO A 16 -4.55 -7.01 -12.18
C PRO A 16 -4.07 -5.62 -11.75
N ASN A 17 -4.46 -4.59 -12.49
CA ASN A 17 -4.17 -3.23 -12.09
C ASN A 17 -5.18 -2.77 -11.03
N PRO A 18 -4.75 -1.93 -10.07
CA PRO A 18 -5.68 -1.22 -9.22
C PRO A 18 -6.58 -0.31 -10.06
N ASN A 19 -7.86 -0.25 -9.74
CA ASN A 19 -8.88 0.42 -10.55
C ASN A 19 -8.97 1.93 -10.24
N THR A 20 -7.87 2.67 -10.35
CA THR A 20 -7.84 4.09 -9.99
C THR A 20 -6.87 4.89 -10.87
N SER A 21 -7.24 6.14 -11.17
CA SER A 21 -6.34 7.15 -11.78
C SER A 21 -5.38 7.78 -10.77
N TYR A 22 -5.40 7.32 -9.50
CA TYR A 22 -4.61 7.91 -8.43
C TYR A 22 -3.15 7.51 -8.55
N LYS A 23 -2.25 8.46 -8.25
CA LYS A 23 -0.82 8.25 -8.27
C LYS A 23 -0.39 7.44 -7.05
N THR A 24 0.40 6.40 -7.28
CA THR A 24 0.97 5.59 -6.19
C THR A 24 1.97 6.42 -5.38
N VAL A 25 1.85 6.39 -4.06
CA VAL A 25 2.72 7.08 -3.10
C VAL A 25 3.58 6.09 -2.32
N LYS A 26 2.97 5.01 -1.81
CA LYS A 26 3.68 3.92 -1.13
C LYS A 26 3.16 2.56 -1.58
N VAL A 27 4.05 1.58 -1.57
CA VAL A 27 3.72 0.18 -1.82
C VAL A 27 4.45 -0.66 -0.78
N ALA A 28 3.75 -1.61 -0.18
CA ALA A 28 4.32 -2.65 0.66
C ALA A 28 3.90 -4.03 0.14
N LEU A 29 4.85 -4.96 0.11
CA LEU A 29 4.59 -6.37 -0.15
C LEU A 29 4.62 -7.13 1.18
N VAL A 30 3.56 -7.88 1.45
CA VAL A 30 3.43 -8.68 2.66
C VAL A 30 3.29 -10.14 2.28
N VAL A 31 4.22 -10.97 2.72
CA VAL A 31 4.15 -12.42 2.56
C VAL A 31 3.45 -13.02 3.78
N LEU A 32 2.33 -13.69 3.56
CA LEU A 32 1.53 -14.35 4.61
C LEU A 32 1.89 -15.83 4.76
N LYS A 33 2.23 -16.49 3.64
CA LYS A 33 2.61 -17.90 3.60
C LYS A 33 3.55 -18.13 2.42
N SER A 34 4.52 -19.03 2.54
CA SER A 34 5.45 -19.37 1.46
C SER A 34 5.01 -20.56 0.61
N ASN A 35 4.23 -21.50 1.16
CA ASN A 35 3.80 -22.71 0.46
C ASN A 35 2.33 -23.12 0.75
N PRO A 36 1.37 -22.90 -0.17
CA PRO A 36 1.52 -22.10 -1.38
C PRO A 36 1.80 -20.63 -1.05
N LEU A 37 2.44 -19.90 -1.97
CA LEU A 37 2.73 -18.47 -1.79
C LEU A 37 1.41 -17.69 -1.63
N ARG A 38 1.24 -17.05 -0.47
CA ARG A 38 0.13 -16.12 -0.20
C ARG A 38 0.71 -14.78 0.19
N PHE A 39 0.29 -13.72 -0.48
CA PHE A 39 0.78 -12.39 -0.25
C PHE A 39 -0.31 -11.35 -0.45
N LYS A 40 -0.09 -10.17 0.14
CA LYS A 40 -0.86 -8.97 -0.12
C LYS A 40 0.06 -7.87 -0.62
N ILE A 41 -0.46 -7.00 -1.49
CA ILE A 41 0.19 -5.74 -1.83
C ILE A 41 -0.67 -4.63 -1.24
N ILE A 42 -0.10 -3.83 -0.35
CA ILE A 42 -0.74 -2.64 0.20
C ILE A 42 -0.22 -1.46 -0.60
N ARG A 43 -1.12 -0.71 -1.22
CA ARG A 43 -0.83 0.47 -2.02
C ARG A 43 -1.50 1.67 -1.35
N LEU A 44 -0.72 2.71 -1.07
CA LEU A 44 -1.25 4.02 -0.76
C LEU A 44 -1.16 4.90 -2.00
N SER A 45 -2.27 5.48 -2.42
CA SER A 45 -2.35 6.33 -3.60
C SER A 45 -3.01 7.68 -3.28
N LYS A 46 -2.67 8.71 -4.05
CA LYS A 46 -3.21 10.06 -3.90
C LYS A 46 -3.55 10.63 -5.27
N GLY A 47 -4.64 11.40 -5.33
CA GLY A 47 -5.09 11.99 -6.59
C GLY A 47 -4.20 13.18 -6.90
N ASP A 48 -3.82 13.35 -8.16
CA ASP A 48 -3.31 14.63 -8.62
C ASP A 48 -4.49 15.60 -8.82
N PRO A 49 -4.31 16.92 -8.64
CA PRO A 49 -5.36 17.88 -8.94
C PRO A 49 -5.87 17.69 -10.38
N PRO A 50 -7.20 17.68 -10.63
CA PRO A 50 -8.29 18.03 -9.73
C PRO A 50 -8.83 16.88 -8.86
N HIS A 51 -8.38 15.64 -9.08
CA HIS A 51 -8.88 14.45 -8.37
C HIS A 51 -8.57 14.45 -6.87
N SER A 52 -7.52 15.16 -6.45
CA SER A 52 -7.23 15.40 -5.02
C SER A 52 -8.38 16.05 -4.26
N ARG A 53 -9.25 16.83 -4.93
CA ARG A 53 -10.38 17.54 -4.31
C ARG A 53 -11.44 16.60 -3.75
N TYR A 54 -11.55 15.39 -4.29
CA TYR A 54 -12.53 14.40 -3.81
C TYR A 54 -12.06 13.66 -2.55
N LEU A 55 -10.74 13.46 -2.38
CA LEU A 55 -10.20 12.87 -1.17
C LEU A 55 -9.89 13.89 -0.08
N GLY A 56 -9.56 15.13 -0.44
CA GLY A 56 -9.08 16.16 0.48
C GLY A 56 -7.55 16.16 0.60
N PRO A 57 -6.96 17.31 1.00
CA PRO A 57 -5.53 17.39 1.29
C PRO A 57 -5.17 16.46 2.45
N GLY A 58 -3.97 15.88 2.43
CA GLY A 58 -3.51 14.94 3.47
C GLY A 58 -4.08 13.51 3.40
N ASN A 59 -5.09 13.26 2.56
CA ASN A 59 -5.75 11.95 2.50
C ASN A 59 -5.18 11.05 1.39
N TYR A 60 -5.09 9.76 1.68
CA TYR A 60 -4.57 8.72 0.81
C TYR A 60 -5.58 7.56 0.71
N LEU A 61 -5.81 7.05 -0.49
CA LEU A 61 -6.56 5.81 -0.69
C LEU A 61 -5.65 4.64 -0.33
N CYS A 62 -6.11 3.78 0.58
CA CYS A 62 -5.50 2.47 0.78
C CYS A 62 -6.19 1.44 -0.11
N GLU A 63 -5.39 0.73 -0.89
CA GLU A 63 -5.83 -0.33 -1.78
C GLU A 63 -5.02 -1.59 -1.50
N ILE A 64 -5.69 -2.74 -1.50
CA ILE A 64 -5.08 -4.01 -1.11
C ILE A 64 -5.33 -5.04 -2.19
N PHE A 65 -4.26 -5.51 -2.81
CA PHE A 65 -4.28 -6.73 -3.60
C PHE A 65 -4.19 -7.94 -2.67
N ASN A 66 -5.03 -8.95 -2.93
CA ASN A 66 -4.93 -10.25 -2.25
C ASN A 66 -4.64 -11.34 -3.29
N SER A 67 -3.53 -12.07 -3.11
CA SER A 67 -3.14 -13.15 -4.01
C SER A 67 -4.12 -14.33 -4.03
N GLU A 68 -4.89 -14.53 -2.96
CA GLU A 68 -5.87 -15.62 -2.85
C GLU A 68 -7.09 -15.37 -3.74
N THR A 69 -7.60 -14.14 -3.74
CA THR A 69 -8.74 -13.73 -4.58
C THR A 69 -8.29 -13.22 -5.96
N ASN A 70 -7.00 -12.97 -6.14
CA ASN A 70 -6.41 -12.34 -7.31
C ASN A 70 -7.11 -11.03 -7.69
N ALA A 71 -7.45 -10.22 -6.68
CA ALA A 71 -8.23 -9.00 -6.86
C ALA A 71 -7.72 -7.87 -5.95
N TRP A 72 -7.93 -6.64 -6.41
CA TRP A 72 -7.79 -5.43 -5.60
C TRP A 72 -9.09 -5.12 -4.87
N ARG A 73 -8.98 -4.66 -3.64
CA ARG A 73 -10.08 -4.00 -2.93
C ARG A 73 -9.62 -2.66 -2.40
N GLN A 74 -10.53 -1.70 -2.35
CA GLN A 74 -10.32 -0.50 -1.55
C GLN A 74 -10.48 -0.86 -0.06
N ALA A 75 -9.60 -0.31 0.78
CA ALA A 75 -9.69 -0.39 2.23
C ALA A 75 -10.06 1.01 2.76
N ASN A 76 -9.41 1.46 3.84
CA ASN A 76 -9.70 2.75 4.45
C ASN A 76 -9.03 3.91 3.71
N ILE A 77 -9.55 5.11 3.94
CA ILE A 77 -8.82 6.35 3.65
C ILE A 77 -7.88 6.58 4.82
N ILE A 78 -6.60 6.79 4.53
CA ILE A 78 -5.59 7.16 5.51
C ILE A 78 -5.43 8.67 5.49
N SER A 79 -5.63 9.29 6.64
CA SER A 79 -5.65 10.75 6.78
C SER A 79 -4.43 11.19 7.58
N LEU A 80 -3.54 11.96 6.96
CA LEU A 80 -2.46 12.64 7.67
C LEU A 80 -2.84 14.10 7.93
N TYR A 81 -2.21 14.71 8.95
CA TYR A 81 -2.34 16.14 9.20
C TYR A 81 -1.97 16.97 7.96
N GLU A 82 -2.56 18.16 7.88
CA GLU A 82 -2.25 19.12 6.82
C GLU A 82 -0.73 19.42 6.79
N ASN A 83 -0.13 19.38 5.60
CA ASN A 83 1.32 19.47 5.35
C ASN A 83 2.18 18.28 5.79
N VAL A 84 1.60 17.21 6.33
CA VAL A 84 2.32 15.95 6.57
C VAL A 84 2.13 15.00 5.39
N SER A 85 3.22 14.38 4.97
CA SER A 85 3.25 13.37 3.91
C SER A 85 4.25 12.26 4.22
N PHE A 86 4.19 11.15 3.49
CA PHE A 86 5.18 10.07 3.60
C PHE A 86 6.53 10.46 3.00
N VAL A 87 7.62 10.08 3.67
CA VAL A 87 8.99 10.33 3.18
C VAL A 87 9.22 9.58 1.87
N VAL A 88 9.49 10.30 0.76
CA VAL A 88 9.51 9.74 -0.61
C VAL A 88 10.47 8.55 -0.74
N ASN A 89 11.71 8.68 -0.27
CA ASN A 89 12.76 7.67 -0.42
C ASN A 89 12.81 6.63 0.72
N CYS A 90 11.76 6.56 1.54
CA CYS A 90 11.64 5.56 2.59
C CYS A 90 10.64 4.47 2.18
N LEU A 91 11.05 3.20 2.22
CA LEU A 91 10.18 2.06 1.96
C LEU A 91 9.43 1.66 3.23
N PRO A 92 8.16 1.22 3.13
CA PRO A 92 7.46 0.64 4.26
C PRO A 92 8.21 -0.57 4.82
N VAL A 93 8.33 -0.65 6.14
CA VAL A 93 8.94 -1.79 6.83
C VAL A 93 7.82 -2.73 7.28
N ASN A 94 7.98 -4.03 7.03
CA ASN A 94 7.08 -5.05 7.53
C ASN A 94 7.74 -5.79 8.70
N ALA A 95 7.15 -5.70 9.89
CA ALA A 95 7.61 -6.38 11.09
C ALA A 95 6.43 -6.72 12.00
N SER A 96 6.49 -7.89 12.66
CA SER A 96 5.51 -8.29 13.69
C SER A 96 4.03 -8.19 13.24
N GLY A 97 3.73 -8.50 11.97
CA GLY A 97 2.36 -8.44 11.46
C GLY A 97 1.87 -7.04 11.07
N LEU A 98 2.74 -6.03 11.12
CA LEU A 98 2.42 -4.63 10.90
C LEU A 98 3.33 -3.99 9.85
N LEU A 99 2.82 -2.93 9.24
CA LEU A 99 3.53 -2.08 8.29
C LEU A 99 3.84 -0.74 8.94
N TYR A 100 5.10 -0.33 8.89
CA TYR A 100 5.59 0.93 9.46
C TYR A 100 5.98 1.87 8.32
N LEU A 101 5.37 3.05 8.29
CA LEU A 101 5.57 4.05 7.24
C LEU A 101 6.04 5.37 7.87
N LEU A 102 7.24 5.82 7.49
CA LEU A 102 7.83 7.06 7.98
C LEU A 102 7.17 8.29 7.32
N THR A 103 6.79 9.26 8.14
CA THR A 103 6.24 10.55 7.72
C THR A 103 7.29 11.67 7.81
N THR A 104 7.03 12.75 7.10
CA THR A 104 7.91 13.93 6.98
C THR A 104 8.09 14.72 8.28
N ASN A 105 7.21 14.52 9.27
CA ASN A 105 7.34 15.06 10.62
C ASN A 105 8.02 14.08 11.60
N ASN A 106 8.78 13.11 11.09
CA ASN A 106 9.51 12.09 11.86
C ASN A 106 8.62 11.21 12.76
N GLN A 107 7.34 11.05 12.41
CA GLN A 107 6.44 10.09 13.03
C GLN A 107 6.35 8.82 12.18
N VAL A 108 5.77 7.77 12.74
CA VAL A 108 5.55 6.49 12.05
C VAL A 108 4.07 6.20 12.07
N LEU A 109 3.47 6.12 10.88
CA LEU A 109 2.15 5.54 10.71
C LEU A 109 2.28 4.03 10.71
N VAL A 110 1.45 3.35 11.49
CA VAL A 110 1.44 1.89 11.57
C VAL A 110 0.13 1.37 11.01
N LEU A 111 0.21 0.43 10.07
CA LEU A 111 -0.95 -0.19 9.44
C LEU A 111 -0.92 -1.71 9.62
N ASN A 112 -2.08 -2.32 9.84
CA ASN A 112 -2.22 -3.76 9.71
C ASN A 112 -2.38 -4.17 8.23
N TYR A 113 -2.39 -5.48 7.94
CA TYR A 113 -2.54 -6.00 6.58
C TYR A 113 -3.95 -5.87 5.97
N ASN A 114 -4.87 -5.22 6.69
CA ASN A 114 -6.20 -4.86 6.22
C ASN A 114 -6.31 -3.36 5.88
N GLY A 115 -5.23 -2.59 6.06
CA GLY A 115 -5.18 -1.16 5.77
C GLY A 115 -5.81 -0.32 6.87
N GLU A 116 -5.91 -0.86 8.09
CA GLU A 116 -6.37 -0.14 9.26
C GLU A 116 -5.17 0.34 10.06
N GLU A 117 -5.28 1.54 10.63
CA GLU A 117 -4.29 2.03 11.58
C GLU A 117 -4.26 1.13 12.81
N ALA A 118 -3.03 0.79 13.23
CA ALA A 118 -2.78 -0.04 14.38
C ALA A 118 -1.93 0.72 15.39
N TYR A 119 -2.14 0.43 16.66
CA TYR A 119 -1.31 0.92 17.75
C TYR A 119 -0.53 -0.29 18.28
N PRO A 120 0.81 -0.28 18.22
CA PRO A 120 1.63 -1.36 18.73
C PRO A 120 1.54 -1.50 20.25
#